data_AF-I0Z031-F1
#
_entry.id   AF-I0Z031-F1
#
_cell.length_a   1.000
_cell.length_b   1.000
_cell.length_c   1.000
_cell.angle_alpha   90.00
_cell.angle_beta   90.00
_cell.angle_gamma   90.00
#
_symmetry.space_group_name_H-M   'P 1'
#
loop_
_entity.id
_entity.type
_entity.pdbx_description
1 polymer ?
#
loop_
_entity_poly.entity_id
_entity_poly.type
_entity_poly.pdbx_seq_one_letter_code
_entity_poly.pdbx_strand_id
1 'polypeptide(L)'
;MDMLRRAGVAEPHRWPQAMMAATEQGWPAATAAPLASSNGADSYGVFKLSYDVRNEDQELLQKVWKSCIRVAVSGAAGNISSHLLFMLASGGVFGMDQPVSFQLLGSEESLLKLEGVAMELEDSLYPLLREVRIGTDPRNLFKDADWVILLGAHPRTPGMTRAELLDINGQIFREQGRALDEVASRDCKVLVVGNPCNTNALICMENAPRLRRENFHALTRLDENRAKCQLALRAGRFYTSLSRVAVWGNHSTTQVPDFLNARIAGEPAVDVIGVERWFREEFTPTVANRGGAIIERCSRSTAASTAVSIADALKSLVTPTPEGDCFSSAVCTDGNPYGIAEGLIFSMPCRSKDDGRYEIVDDFVIDEWLDEKITASEEELLKERACVSHLIPNAPPAACEITLDTMLPGEI
;
A
#
# COMPACT_ATOMS: atom_id res chain seq x y z
N MET A 1 48.38 50.24 -25.75
CA MET A 1 47.14 50.33 -24.97
C MET A 1 46.51 48.94 -24.96
N ASP A 2 47.15 47.91 -24.45
CA ASP A 2 47.82 47.76 -23.15
C ASP A 2 46.90 48.11 -21.96
N MET A 3 46.85 47.14 -21.05
CA MET A 3 46.19 47.11 -19.74
C MET A 3 44.65 47.11 -19.68
N LEU A 4 44.08 45.90 -19.60
CA LEU A 4 43.25 45.40 -18.48
C LEU A 4 42.41 44.17 -18.90
N ARG A 5 43.07 43.11 -19.36
CA ARG A 5 42.54 41.73 -19.29
C ARG A 5 43.44 40.93 -18.34
N ARG A 6 43.20 41.07 -17.04
CA ARG A 6 43.74 40.18 -15.99
C ARG A 6 42.69 39.99 -14.91
N ALA A 7 41.65 39.24 -15.24
CA ALA A 7 40.84 38.50 -14.28
C ALA A 7 41.04 37.02 -14.63
N GLY A 8 41.64 36.27 -13.71
CA GLY A 8 42.01 34.87 -13.92
C GLY A 8 40.78 33.99 -14.06
N VAL A 9 40.46 33.63 -15.30
CA VAL A 9 39.53 32.54 -15.63
C VAL A 9 40.38 31.40 -16.14
N ALA A 10 40.42 30.30 -15.38
CA ALA A 10 41.08 29.07 -15.79
C ALA A 10 40.36 28.48 -17.02
N GLU A 11 41.13 28.05 -18.01
CA GLU A 11 40.60 27.35 -19.19
C GLU A 11 39.92 26.02 -18.77
N PRO A 12 38.88 25.57 -19.49
CA PRO A 12 38.28 24.27 -19.25
C PRO A 12 39.30 23.18 -19.58
N HIS A 13 39.59 22.33 -18.59
CA HIS A 13 40.47 21.16 -18.75
C HIS A 13 40.04 20.31 -19.94
N ARG A 14 40.86 20.32 -21.00
CA ARG A 14 40.80 19.31 -22.06
C ARG A 14 41.30 17.98 -21.46
N TRP A 15 40.47 16.95 -21.58
CA TRP A 15 40.84 15.57 -21.26
C TRP A 15 42.08 15.17 -22.09
N PRO A 16 43.07 14.47 -21.52
CA PRO A 16 44.23 14.01 -22.29
C PRO A 16 43.79 13.09 -23.45
N GLN A 17 44.28 13.36 -24.66
CA GLN A 17 44.04 12.56 -25.87
C GLN A 17 44.46 11.08 -25.75
N ALA A 18 45.09 10.68 -24.65
CA ALA A 18 45.43 9.29 -24.35
C ALA A 18 44.21 8.41 -23.94
N MET A 19 43.05 8.99 -23.60
CA MET A 19 41.83 8.22 -23.30
C MET A 19 40.97 7.88 -24.53
N MET A 20 41.27 8.43 -25.71
CA MET A 20 40.52 8.14 -26.96
C MET A 20 41.13 7.01 -27.80
N ALA A 21 42.21 6.37 -27.35
CA ALA A 21 42.92 5.32 -28.09
C ALA A 21 42.78 3.91 -27.47
N ALA A 22 41.72 3.68 -26.67
CA ALA A 22 41.44 2.38 -26.03
C ALA A 22 40.07 1.80 -26.44
N THR A 23 39.63 2.03 -27.68
CA THR A 23 38.34 1.54 -28.21
C THR A 23 38.49 0.57 -29.40
N GLU A 24 39.61 -0.14 -29.51
CA GLU A 24 39.78 -1.23 -30.51
C GLU A 24 40.04 -2.61 -29.88
N GLN A 25 39.74 -2.79 -28.59
CA GLN A 25 39.55 -4.12 -28.02
C GLN A 25 38.13 -4.17 -27.48
N GLY A 26 37.23 -4.72 -28.29
CA GLY A 26 35.82 -4.89 -27.93
C GLY A 26 35.71 -5.54 -26.56
N TRP A 27 34.89 -4.97 -25.68
CA TRP A 27 34.45 -5.69 -24.51
C TRP A 27 33.90 -7.04 -24.94
N PRO A 28 34.26 -8.15 -24.27
CA PRO A 28 33.56 -9.40 -24.50
C PRO A 28 32.07 -9.09 -24.30
N ALA A 29 31.26 -9.39 -25.31
CA ALA A 29 29.81 -9.30 -25.16
C ALA A 29 29.47 -10.05 -23.87
N ALA A 30 28.94 -9.33 -22.88
CA ALA A 30 28.44 -9.98 -21.68
C ALA A 30 27.39 -10.97 -22.18
N THR A 31 27.73 -12.25 -22.18
CA THR A 31 26.76 -13.30 -22.38
C THR A 31 25.78 -13.13 -21.25
N ALA A 32 24.59 -12.61 -21.56
CA ALA A 32 23.49 -12.57 -20.62
C ALA A 32 23.41 -13.95 -19.98
N ALA A 33 23.50 -13.99 -18.65
CA ALA A 33 23.27 -15.22 -17.93
C ALA A 33 21.95 -15.82 -18.43
N PRO A 34 21.85 -17.15 -18.59
CA PRO A 34 20.63 -17.76 -19.08
C PRO A 34 19.45 -17.26 -18.27
N LEU A 35 18.37 -16.84 -18.94
CA LEU A 35 17.08 -16.52 -18.34
C LEU A 35 16.77 -17.58 -17.29
N ALA A 36 16.77 -17.20 -16.01
CA ALA A 36 16.47 -18.12 -14.94
C ALA A 36 14.97 -18.45 -15.04
N SER A 37 14.67 -19.59 -15.66
CA SER A 37 13.34 -20.18 -15.64
C SER A 37 13.07 -20.76 -14.23
N SER A 38 13.04 -19.91 -13.22
CA SER A 38 12.64 -20.33 -11.87
C SER A 38 11.20 -19.86 -11.65
N ASN A 39 10.25 -20.75 -11.92
CA ASN A 39 8.88 -20.61 -11.47
C ASN A 39 8.84 -20.61 -9.92
N GLY A 40 9.04 -19.45 -9.30
CA GLY A 40 8.67 -19.10 -7.91
C GLY A 40 9.33 -19.87 -6.74
N ALA A 41 10.03 -20.98 -6.98
CA ALA A 41 10.52 -21.85 -5.91
C ALA A 41 11.87 -21.41 -5.32
N ASP A 42 12.74 -20.82 -6.14
CA ASP A 42 14.13 -20.51 -5.77
C ASP A 42 14.33 -19.01 -5.52
N SER A 43 15.25 -18.67 -4.61
CA SER A 43 15.71 -17.30 -4.37
C SER A 43 16.35 -16.71 -5.64
N TYR A 44 16.38 -15.39 -5.80
CA TYR A 44 16.93 -14.70 -6.98
C TYR A 44 18.38 -14.25 -6.75
N GLY A 45 19.22 -14.33 -7.79
CA GLY A 45 20.56 -13.72 -7.79
C GLY A 45 21.43 -13.98 -6.55
N VAL A 46 21.99 -12.93 -5.94
CA VAL A 46 22.84 -12.97 -4.74
C VAL A 46 22.10 -13.55 -3.53
N PHE A 47 20.77 -13.49 -3.52
CA PHE A 47 19.94 -14.05 -2.44
C PHE A 47 19.88 -15.59 -2.46
N LYS A 48 20.45 -16.25 -3.49
CA LYS A 48 20.66 -17.71 -3.49
C LYS A 48 21.82 -18.15 -2.62
N LEU A 49 22.74 -17.25 -2.31
CA LEU A 49 23.90 -17.58 -1.49
C LEU A 49 23.41 -17.86 -0.07
N SER A 50 23.77 -19.03 0.46
CA SER A 50 23.36 -19.42 1.81
C SER A 50 23.77 -18.32 2.78
N TYR A 51 22.83 -17.89 3.61
CA TYR A 51 23.06 -17.02 4.76
C TYR A 51 23.98 -17.72 5.76
N ASP A 52 25.29 -17.76 5.46
CA ASP A 52 26.31 -18.24 6.37
C ASP A 52 26.79 -17.04 7.20
N VAL A 53 26.18 -16.89 8.37
CA VAL A 53 26.60 -15.92 9.39
C VAL A 53 28.11 -15.97 9.67
N ARG A 54 28.79 -17.10 9.44
CA ARG A 54 30.26 -17.19 9.63
C ARG A 54 31.07 -16.45 8.55
N ASN A 55 30.43 -16.08 7.43
CA ASN A 55 30.99 -15.27 6.35
C ASN A 55 30.36 -13.87 6.26
N GLU A 56 29.53 -13.47 7.23
CA GLU A 56 29.05 -12.09 7.33
C GLU A 56 30.13 -11.16 7.90
N ASP A 57 29.94 -9.85 7.68
CA ASP A 57 30.64 -8.82 8.43
C ASP A 57 30.47 -9.06 9.93
N GLN A 58 31.58 -9.12 10.66
CA GLN A 58 31.57 -9.40 12.09
C GLN A 58 30.75 -8.37 12.89
N GLU A 59 30.56 -7.15 12.38
CA GLU A 59 29.69 -6.15 13.01
C GLU A 59 28.20 -6.54 12.97
N LEU A 60 27.76 -7.31 11.97
CA LEU A 60 26.36 -7.76 11.88
C LEU A 60 26.06 -8.92 12.83
N LEU A 61 27.08 -9.71 13.20
CA LEU A 61 26.97 -10.81 14.18
C LEU A 61 26.77 -10.32 15.62
N GLN A 62 27.14 -9.07 15.90
CA GLN A 62 26.92 -8.45 17.20
C GLN A 62 25.48 -7.91 17.36
N LYS A 63 24.72 -7.80 16.27
CA LYS A 63 23.33 -7.34 16.31
C LYS A 63 22.39 -8.47 16.72
N VAL A 64 21.43 -8.15 17.58
CA VAL A 64 20.34 -9.06 17.94
C VAL A 64 19.21 -8.87 16.93
N TRP A 65 19.02 -9.86 16.05
CA TRP A 65 17.97 -9.86 15.04
C TRP A 65 16.74 -10.62 15.53
N LYS A 66 15.55 -10.13 15.19
CA LYS A 66 14.31 -10.90 15.30
C LYS A 66 14.26 -12.02 14.26
N SER A 67 13.29 -12.93 14.40
CA SER A 67 13.04 -13.96 13.39
C SER A 67 12.65 -13.32 12.06
N CYS A 68 13.26 -13.76 10.96
CA CYS A 68 12.96 -13.25 9.61
C CYS A 68 11.47 -13.44 9.28
N ILE A 69 10.83 -12.38 8.77
CA ILE A 69 9.43 -12.42 8.32
C ILE A 69 9.34 -12.49 6.80
N ARG A 70 8.34 -13.21 6.29
CA ARG A 70 8.07 -13.32 4.85
C ARG A 70 7.01 -12.32 4.43
N VAL A 71 7.36 -11.48 3.46
CA VAL A 71 6.50 -10.42 2.92
C VAL A 71 6.26 -10.69 1.45
N ALA A 72 5.04 -11.08 1.12
CA ALA A 72 4.60 -11.24 -0.26
C ALA A 72 4.00 -9.95 -0.80
N VAL A 73 4.30 -9.60 -2.05
CA VAL A 73 3.78 -8.40 -2.71
C VAL A 73 3.27 -8.76 -4.10
N SER A 74 1.97 -8.58 -4.36
CA SER A 74 1.42 -8.70 -5.72
C SER A 74 1.55 -7.37 -6.48
N GLY A 75 1.58 -7.43 -7.82
CA GLY A 75 1.86 -6.24 -8.62
C GLY A 75 3.26 -5.70 -8.37
N ALA A 76 4.21 -6.57 -8.03
CA ALA A 76 5.54 -6.18 -7.56
C ALA A 76 6.40 -5.44 -8.62
N ALA A 77 6.05 -5.55 -9.90
CA ALA A 77 6.67 -4.78 -10.98
C ALA A 77 6.05 -3.37 -11.20
N GLY A 78 5.07 -2.98 -10.38
CA GLY A 78 4.36 -1.70 -10.48
C GLY A 78 5.08 -0.51 -9.84
N ASN A 79 4.61 0.70 -10.17
CA ASN A 79 5.20 1.95 -9.69
C ASN A 79 5.11 2.15 -8.16
N ILE A 80 4.07 1.61 -7.51
CA ILE A 80 3.93 1.66 -6.05
C ILE A 80 5.00 0.75 -5.43
N SER A 81 5.13 -0.46 -5.94
CA SER A 81 6.11 -1.47 -5.50
C SER A 81 7.54 -0.98 -5.61
N SER A 82 7.89 -0.26 -6.69
CA SER A 82 9.24 0.29 -6.88
C SER A 82 9.65 1.32 -5.82
N HIS A 83 8.71 1.85 -5.04
CA HIS A 83 9.02 2.68 -3.87
C HIS A 83 8.90 1.86 -2.58
N LEU A 84 7.82 1.10 -2.44
CA LEU A 84 7.50 0.36 -1.23
C LEU A 84 8.57 -0.68 -0.87
N LEU A 85 9.07 -1.44 -1.84
CA LEU A 85 10.01 -2.54 -1.58
C LEU A 85 11.30 -2.05 -0.92
N PHE A 86 11.80 -0.87 -1.32
CA PHE A 86 13.00 -0.27 -0.75
C PHE A 86 12.73 0.28 0.67
N MET A 87 11.53 0.82 0.92
CA MET A 87 11.12 1.22 2.27
C MET A 87 11.06 0.01 3.22
N LEU A 88 10.53 -1.12 2.75
CA LEU A 88 10.48 -2.38 3.51
C LEU A 88 11.89 -2.93 3.76
N ALA A 89 12.73 -2.99 2.72
CA ALA A 89 14.08 -3.55 2.79
C ALA A 89 15.02 -2.73 3.69
N SER A 90 14.82 -1.41 3.76
CA SER A 90 15.62 -0.53 4.62
C SER A 90 15.37 -0.69 6.12
N GLY A 91 14.30 -1.39 6.53
CA GLY A 91 13.87 -1.47 7.94
C GLY A 91 12.99 -0.30 8.39
N GLY A 92 12.66 0.64 7.50
CA GLY A 92 11.83 1.81 7.82
C GLY A 92 10.37 1.48 8.17
N VAL A 93 9.93 0.23 7.99
CA VAL A 93 8.57 -0.23 8.29
C VAL A 93 8.56 -1.15 9.52
N PHE A 94 9.31 -2.25 9.47
CA PHE A 94 9.27 -3.28 10.53
C PHE A 94 10.33 -3.12 11.62
N GLY A 95 11.23 -2.13 11.48
CA GLY A 95 12.30 -1.85 12.42
C GLY A 95 13.69 -2.25 11.91
N MET A 96 14.71 -1.64 12.51
CA MET A 96 16.13 -1.83 12.14
C MET A 96 16.72 -3.17 12.63
N ASP A 97 15.93 -3.98 13.34
CA ASP A 97 16.28 -5.28 13.92
C ASP A 97 15.47 -6.45 13.33
N GLN A 98 14.64 -6.18 12.31
CA GLN A 98 13.69 -7.13 11.74
C GLN A 98 14.11 -7.54 10.31
N PRO A 99 14.75 -8.70 10.13
CA PRO A 99 15.04 -9.19 8.79
C PRO A 99 13.76 -9.56 8.04
N VAL A 100 13.78 -9.38 6.72
CA VAL A 100 12.66 -9.64 5.81
C VAL A 100 13.09 -10.50 4.63
N SER A 101 12.15 -11.32 4.14
CA SER A 101 12.25 -12.07 2.89
C SER A 101 11.11 -11.64 1.97
N PHE A 102 11.42 -11.29 0.73
CA PHE A 102 10.41 -10.87 -0.25
C PHE A 102 9.97 -12.01 -1.15
N GLN A 103 8.66 -12.07 -1.38
CA GLN A 103 8.02 -12.98 -2.33
C GLN A 103 7.21 -12.14 -3.31
N LEU A 104 7.82 -11.83 -4.45
CA LEU A 104 7.31 -10.85 -5.40
C LEU A 104 6.50 -11.54 -6.50
N LEU A 105 5.21 -11.24 -6.54
CA LEU A 105 4.26 -11.77 -7.49
C LEU A 105 3.98 -10.74 -8.61
N GLY A 106 4.23 -11.14 -9.85
CA GLY A 106 3.90 -10.39 -11.05
C GLY A 106 2.93 -11.16 -11.97
N SER A 107 2.61 -10.57 -13.12
CA SER A 107 2.00 -11.29 -14.25
C SER A 107 3.07 -11.78 -15.22
N GLU A 108 2.72 -12.74 -16.09
CA GLU A 108 3.57 -13.22 -17.19
C GLU A 108 4.12 -12.07 -18.04
N GLU A 109 3.27 -11.08 -18.35
CA GLU A 109 3.65 -9.91 -19.16
C GLU A 109 4.65 -8.98 -18.45
N SER A 110 4.74 -9.05 -17.12
CA SER A 110 5.57 -8.17 -16.30
C SER A 110 6.85 -8.84 -15.80
N LEU A 111 7.10 -10.10 -16.13
CA LEU A 111 8.20 -10.88 -15.56
C LEU A 111 9.57 -10.23 -15.76
N LEU A 112 9.85 -9.71 -16.96
CA LEU A 112 11.10 -8.98 -17.25
C LEU A 112 11.25 -7.69 -16.41
N LYS A 113 10.14 -6.98 -16.15
CA LYS A 113 10.17 -5.80 -15.26
C LYS A 113 10.41 -6.23 -13.82
N LEU A 114 9.85 -7.36 -13.42
CA LEU A 114 10.03 -7.93 -12.09
C LEU A 114 11.47 -8.37 -11.83
N GLU A 115 12.14 -8.96 -12.83
CA GLU A 115 13.58 -9.24 -12.81
C GLU A 115 14.39 -7.95 -12.62
N GLY A 116 14.05 -6.88 -13.35
CA GLY A 116 14.69 -5.56 -13.18
C GLY A 116 14.57 -5.02 -11.75
N VAL A 117 13.38 -5.12 -11.14
CA VAL A 117 13.18 -4.74 -9.72
C VAL A 117 14.03 -5.59 -8.78
N ALA A 118 14.13 -6.90 -9.03
CA ALA A 118 14.97 -7.78 -8.22
C ALA A 118 16.46 -7.39 -8.33
N MET A 119 16.94 -7.06 -9.52
CA MET A 119 18.32 -6.58 -9.72
C MET A 119 18.60 -5.29 -8.93
N GLU A 120 17.68 -4.33 -8.95
CA GLU A 120 17.84 -3.10 -8.15
C GLU A 120 17.87 -3.38 -6.63
N LEU A 121 17.13 -4.39 -6.16
CA LEU A 121 17.16 -4.82 -4.76
C LEU A 121 18.51 -5.46 -4.39
N GLU A 122 19.13 -6.22 -5.29
CA GLU A 122 20.48 -6.77 -5.10
C GLU A 122 21.52 -5.65 -4.97
N ASP A 123 21.48 -4.69 -5.90
CA ASP A 123 22.42 -3.56 -5.96
C ASP A 123 22.27 -2.59 -4.78
N SER A 124 21.16 -2.67 -4.04
CA SER A 124 20.87 -1.81 -2.88
C SER A 124 21.55 -2.24 -1.58
N LEU A 125 22.08 -3.47 -1.51
CA LEU A 125 22.86 -3.97 -0.37
C LEU A 125 22.16 -3.82 1.00
N TYR A 126 20.83 -3.97 1.04
CA TYR A 126 20.09 -3.85 2.30
C TYR A 126 20.36 -5.05 3.21
N PRO A 127 20.95 -4.85 4.41
CA PRO A 127 21.31 -5.95 5.28
C PRO A 127 20.08 -6.66 5.87
N LEU A 128 18.92 -6.01 5.94
CA LEU A 128 17.69 -6.64 6.43
C LEU A 128 17.01 -7.49 5.37
N LEU A 129 17.28 -7.28 4.08
CA LEU A 129 16.70 -8.06 3.01
C LEU A 129 17.49 -9.35 2.83
N ARG A 130 16.96 -10.45 3.35
CA ARG A 130 17.67 -11.74 3.41
C ARG A 130 17.42 -12.64 2.22
N GLU A 131 16.25 -12.50 1.62
CA GLU A 131 15.84 -13.33 0.49
C GLU A 131 14.88 -12.55 -0.42
N VAL A 132 14.98 -12.79 -1.73
CA VAL A 132 14.01 -12.32 -2.74
C VAL A 132 13.66 -13.51 -3.61
N ARG A 133 12.36 -13.77 -3.79
CA ARG A 133 11.80 -14.69 -4.78
C ARG A 133 10.90 -13.92 -5.72
N ILE A 134 10.91 -14.26 -7.00
CA ILE A 134 10.03 -13.67 -8.01
C ILE A 134 9.26 -14.77 -8.74
N GLY A 135 8.05 -14.47 -9.21
CA GLY A 135 7.30 -15.36 -10.10
C GLY A 135 5.85 -14.92 -10.33
N THR A 136 5.07 -15.81 -10.93
CA THR A 136 3.70 -15.52 -11.38
C THR A 136 2.62 -16.40 -10.74
N ASP A 137 3.01 -17.44 -9.99
CA ASP A 137 2.08 -18.33 -9.31
C ASP A 137 1.87 -17.91 -7.84
N PRO A 138 0.66 -17.44 -7.46
CA PRO A 138 0.38 -17.03 -6.09
C PRO A 138 0.53 -18.17 -5.07
N ARG A 139 0.33 -19.44 -5.43
CA ARG A 139 0.50 -20.57 -4.48
C ARG A 139 1.96 -20.81 -4.12
N ASN A 140 2.88 -20.51 -5.02
CA ASN A 140 4.31 -20.58 -4.74
C ASN A 140 4.77 -19.35 -3.97
N LEU A 141 4.32 -18.16 -4.38
CA LEU A 141 4.80 -16.90 -3.82
C LEU A 141 4.17 -16.59 -2.45
N PHE A 142 2.93 -17.00 -2.17
CA PHE A 142 2.30 -16.74 -0.85
C PHE A 142 2.66 -17.79 0.21
N LYS A 143 3.47 -18.78 -0.14
CA LYS A 143 3.82 -19.87 0.76
C LYS A 143 4.50 -19.36 2.02
N ASP A 144 3.94 -19.71 3.18
CA ASP A 144 4.41 -19.34 4.51
C ASP A 144 4.53 -17.81 4.73
N ALA A 145 3.84 -16.99 3.93
CA ALA A 145 3.88 -15.55 4.04
C ALA A 145 3.28 -15.08 5.39
N ASP A 146 3.96 -14.16 6.07
CA ASP A 146 3.48 -13.52 7.31
C ASP A 146 2.71 -12.23 7.00
N TRP A 147 3.11 -11.56 5.92
CA TRP A 147 2.46 -10.36 5.40
C TRP A 147 2.25 -10.52 3.89
N VAL A 148 1.07 -10.13 3.42
CA VAL A 148 0.74 -10.13 1.98
C VAL A 148 0.16 -8.76 1.63
N ILE A 149 0.80 -8.07 0.69
CA ILE A 149 0.40 -6.75 0.21
C ILE A 149 -0.08 -6.90 -1.23
N LEU A 150 -1.39 -6.76 -1.43
CA LEU A 150 -2.05 -7.01 -2.70
C LEU A 150 -2.25 -5.70 -3.48
N LEU A 151 -1.26 -5.33 -4.29
CA LEU A 151 -1.28 -4.12 -5.12
C LEU A 151 -1.83 -4.38 -6.53
N GLY A 152 -1.61 -5.60 -7.04
CA GLY A 152 -1.96 -5.98 -8.42
C GLY A 152 -3.46 -6.10 -8.62
N ALA A 153 -4.03 -5.18 -9.40
CA ALA A 153 -5.38 -5.24 -9.94
C ALA A 153 -5.35 -4.81 -11.41
N HIS A 154 -6.35 -5.22 -12.18
CA HIS A 154 -6.57 -4.72 -13.53
C HIS A 154 -6.97 -3.23 -13.44
N PRO A 155 -6.25 -2.35 -14.15
CA PRO A 155 -6.55 -0.94 -14.12
C PRO A 155 -7.87 -0.66 -14.85
N ARG A 156 -8.51 0.45 -14.51
CA ARG A 156 -9.74 0.82 -15.22
C ARG A 156 -9.44 1.26 -16.65
N THR A 157 -10.14 0.69 -17.62
CA THR A 157 -10.02 1.09 -19.04
C THR A 157 -11.14 2.03 -19.48
N PRO A 158 -10.92 2.89 -20.49
CA PRO A 158 -11.97 3.74 -21.06
C PRO A 158 -13.20 2.93 -21.46
N GLY A 159 -14.39 3.37 -21.04
CA GLY A 159 -15.66 2.71 -21.34
C GLY A 159 -16.02 1.53 -20.42
N MET A 160 -15.12 1.12 -19.51
CA MET A 160 -15.41 0.06 -18.53
C MET A 160 -16.40 0.56 -17.47
N THR A 161 -17.46 -0.22 -17.26
CA THR A 161 -18.47 0.00 -16.21
C THR A 161 -17.91 -0.36 -14.83
N ARG A 162 -18.54 0.15 -13.77
CA ARG A 162 -18.17 -0.18 -12.39
C ARG A 162 -18.34 -1.67 -12.09
N ALA A 163 -19.39 -2.29 -12.62
CA ALA A 163 -19.67 -3.71 -12.46
C ALA A 163 -18.62 -4.61 -13.13
N GLU A 164 -18.17 -4.27 -14.34
CA GLU A 164 -17.10 -5.01 -15.03
C GLU A 164 -15.78 -4.92 -14.27
N LEU A 165 -15.43 -3.73 -13.75
CA LEU A 165 -14.22 -3.55 -12.94
C LEU A 165 -14.26 -4.42 -11.67
N LEU A 166 -15.41 -4.42 -10.97
CA LEU A 166 -15.66 -5.24 -9.79
C LEU A 166 -15.51 -6.74 -10.08
N ASP A 167 -16.09 -7.22 -11.19
CA ASP A 167 -16.02 -8.64 -11.55
C ASP A 167 -14.60 -9.07 -11.94
N ILE A 168 -13.93 -8.32 -12.82
CA ILE A 168 -12.57 -8.64 -13.27
C ILE A 168 -11.60 -8.69 -12.10
N ASN A 169 -11.60 -7.65 -11.26
CA ASN A 169 -10.70 -7.61 -10.10
C ASN A 169 -11.14 -8.60 -9.03
N GLY A 170 -12.44 -8.75 -8.79
CA GLY A 170 -12.95 -9.74 -7.86
C GLY A 170 -12.49 -11.17 -8.18
N GLN A 171 -12.40 -11.56 -9.45
CA GLN A 171 -11.87 -12.87 -9.86
C GLN A 171 -10.39 -13.05 -9.49
N ILE A 172 -9.57 -12.01 -9.67
CA ILE A 172 -8.16 -12.00 -9.26
C ILE A 172 -8.05 -12.21 -7.74
N PHE A 173 -8.83 -11.46 -6.97
CA PHE A 173 -8.78 -11.50 -5.51
C PHE A 173 -9.41 -12.77 -4.92
N ARG A 174 -10.37 -13.38 -5.61
CA ARG A 174 -10.88 -14.72 -5.29
C ARG A 174 -9.77 -15.77 -5.42
N GLU A 175 -9.01 -15.77 -6.52
CA GLU A 175 -7.93 -16.73 -6.72
C GLU A 175 -6.77 -16.50 -5.76
N GLN A 176 -6.41 -15.25 -5.51
CA GLN A 176 -5.41 -14.90 -4.49
C GLN A 176 -5.87 -15.31 -3.08
N GLY A 177 -7.15 -15.11 -2.74
CA GLY A 177 -7.74 -15.58 -1.48
C GLY A 177 -7.60 -17.10 -1.30
N ARG A 178 -7.90 -17.88 -2.35
CA ARG A 178 -7.70 -19.35 -2.34
C ARG A 178 -6.24 -19.73 -2.16
N ALA A 179 -5.32 -19.08 -2.87
CA ALA A 179 -3.90 -19.33 -2.69
C ALA A 179 -3.45 -19.03 -1.26
N LEU A 180 -3.89 -17.91 -0.68
CA LEU A 180 -3.61 -17.56 0.72
C LEU A 180 -4.16 -18.63 1.68
N ASP A 181 -5.40 -19.07 1.46
CA ASP A 181 -6.02 -20.15 2.24
C ASP A 181 -5.18 -21.43 2.21
N GLU A 182 -4.64 -21.78 1.05
CA GLU A 182 -3.89 -23.03 0.87
C GLU A 182 -2.49 -22.96 1.50
N VAL A 183 -1.77 -21.84 1.33
CA VAL A 183 -0.31 -21.84 1.54
C VAL A 183 0.24 -20.80 2.51
N ALA A 184 -0.51 -19.75 2.86
CA ALA A 184 0.03 -18.68 3.71
C ALA A 184 0.15 -19.10 5.19
N SER A 185 0.94 -18.35 5.97
CA SER A 185 0.95 -18.53 7.43
C SER A 185 -0.45 -18.36 8.00
N ARG A 186 -0.82 -19.13 9.03
CA ARG A 186 -2.17 -19.07 9.63
C ARG A 186 -2.50 -17.68 10.20
N ASP A 187 -1.47 -16.97 10.65
CA ASP A 187 -1.58 -15.62 11.20
C ASP A 187 -1.21 -14.53 10.17
N CYS A 188 -1.13 -14.88 8.88
CA CYS A 188 -0.81 -13.95 7.80
C CYS A 188 -1.72 -12.72 7.82
N LYS A 189 -1.13 -11.53 7.74
CA LYS A 189 -1.83 -10.25 7.59
C LYS A 189 -1.91 -9.87 6.12
N VAL A 190 -3.09 -9.45 5.67
CA VAL A 190 -3.36 -9.16 4.25
C VAL A 190 -3.78 -7.71 4.12
N LEU A 191 -3.05 -6.93 3.33
CA LEU A 191 -3.36 -5.54 3.01
C LEU A 191 -3.67 -5.39 1.52
N VAL A 192 -4.92 -5.12 1.21
CA VAL A 192 -5.44 -4.90 -0.15
C VAL A 192 -5.37 -3.44 -0.51
N VAL A 193 -4.74 -3.17 -1.66
CA VAL A 193 -4.64 -1.83 -2.24
C VAL A 193 -5.24 -1.80 -3.64
N GLY A 194 -5.16 -2.90 -4.38
CA GLY A 194 -5.74 -3.02 -5.72
C GLY A 194 -7.25 -2.76 -5.69
N ASN A 195 -7.70 -1.82 -6.54
CA ASN A 195 -9.08 -1.35 -6.52
C ASN A 195 -10.07 -2.30 -7.20
N PRO A 196 -11.34 -2.36 -6.76
CA PRO A 196 -11.93 -1.68 -5.58
C PRO A 196 -11.52 -2.36 -4.26
N CYS A 197 -10.72 -1.70 -3.43
CA CYS A 197 -9.94 -2.40 -2.40
C CYS A 197 -10.82 -2.99 -1.27
N ASN A 198 -11.88 -2.32 -0.83
CA ASN A 198 -12.82 -2.86 0.16
C ASN A 198 -13.48 -4.17 -0.34
N THR A 199 -14.09 -4.14 -1.52
CA THR A 199 -14.79 -5.28 -2.09
C THR A 199 -13.84 -6.41 -2.50
N ASN A 200 -12.65 -6.06 -3.00
CA ASN A 200 -11.59 -7.03 -3.27
C ASN A 200 -11.10 -7.72 -1.98
N ALA A 201 -10.95 -6.97 -0.89
CA ALA A 201 -10.61 -7.54 0.42
C ALA A 201 -11.72 -8.46 0.95
N LEU A 202 -13.00 -8.09 0.77
CA LEU A 202 -14.12 -8.94 1.12
C LEU A 202 -14.06 -10.27 0.37
N ILE A 203 -13.92 -10.23 -0.96
CA ILE A 203 -13.85 -11.44 -1.79
C ILE A 203 -12.63 -12.30 -1.39
N CYS A 204 -11.48 -11.67 -1.15
CA CYS A 204 -10.26 -12.35 -0.74
C CYS A 204 -10.44 -13.06 0.61
N MET A 205 -11.00 -12.36 1.61
CA MET A 205 -11.31 -12.88 2.94
C MET A 205 -12.30 -14.05 2.89
N GLU A 206 -13.39 -13.92 2.14
CA GLU A 206 -14.42 -14.97 2.03
C GLU A 206 -13.93 -16.23 1.30
N ASN A 207 -12.88 -16.11 0.48
CA ASN A 207 -12.23 -17.25 -0.17
C ASN A 207 -11.01 -17.78 0.61
N ALA A 208 -10.76 -17.26 1.83
CA ALA A 208 -9.66 -17.66 2.71
C ALA A 208 -10.10 -18.03 4.14
N PRO A 209 -11.05 -18.98 4.31
CA PRO A 209 -11.66 -19.29 5.60
C PRO A 209 -10.70 -19.82 6.68
N ARG A 210 -9.51 -20.31 6.32
CA ARG A 210 -8.47 -20.71 7.29
C ARG A 210 -7.85 -19.50 7.98
N LEU A 211 -7.76 -18.36 7.29
CA LEU A 211 -7.24 -17.13 7.83
C LEU A 211 -8.30 -16.41 8.66
N ARG A 212 -7.84 -15.71 9.69
CA ARG A 212 -8.72 -14.91 10.54
C ARG A 212 -9.26 -13.72 9.76
N ARG A 213 -10.55 -13.44 9.86
CA ARG A 213 -11.23 -12.35 9.14
C ARG A 213 -10.63 -10.98 9.48
N GLU A 214 -10.20 -10.82 10.72
CA GLU A 214 -9.55 -9.61 11.25
C GLU A 214 -8.12 -9.42 10.71
N ASN A 215 -7.59 -10.35 9.93
CA ASN A 215 -6.28 -10.16 9.29
C ASN A 215 -6.39 -9.45 7.92
N PHE A 216 -7.60 -9.21 7.40
CA PHE A 216 -7.81 -8.59 6.09
C PHE A 216 -8.09 -7.09 6.24
N HIS A 217 -7.28 -6.30 5.55
CA HIS A 217 -7.34 -4.86 5.53
C HIS A 217 -7.47 -4.36 4.09
N ALA A 218 -8.25 -3.32 3.86
CA ALA A 218 -8.21 -2.49 2.67
C ALA A 218 -7.64 -1.11 3.01
N LEU A 219 -6.84 -0.55 2.11
CA LEU A 219 -6.04 0.65 2.38
C LEU A 219 -6.86 1.94 2.19
N THR A 220 -7.17 2.60 3.29
CA THR A 220 -7.70 3.99 3.33
C THR A 220 -6.73 4.98 3.97
N ARG A 221 -5.51 4.53 4.31
CA ARG A 221 -4.48 5.35 4.96
C ARG A 221 -3.99 6.53 4.10
N LEU A 222 -4.05 6.40 2.77
CA LEU A 222 -3.70 7.51 1.88
C LEU A 222 -4.70 8.66 2.02
N ASP A 223 -5.98 8.32 2.13
CA ASP A 223 -7.06 9.29 2.34
C ASP A 223 -6.93 9.98 3.69
N GLU A 224 -6.60 9.23 4.75
CA GLU A 224 -6.29 9.81 6.07
C GLU A 224 -5.10 10.78 6.01
N ASN A 225 -4.00 10.38 5.36
CA ASN A 225 -2.81 11.22 5.22
C ASN A 225 -3.15 12.51 4.43
N ARG A 226 -3.99 12.41 3.39
CA ARG A 226 -4.49 13.54 2.60
C ARG A 226 -5.41 14.44 3.45
N ALA A 227 -6.30 13.86 4.25
CA ALA A 227 -7.19 14.57 5.18
C ALA A 227 -6.40 15.35 6.24
N LYS A 228 -5.41 14.71 6.89
CA LYS A 228 -4.48 15.37 7.83
C LYS A 228 -3.79 16.56 7.16
N CYS A 229 -3.34 16.43 5.92
CA CYS A 229 -2.75 17.52 5.16
C CYS A 229 -3.73 18.68 4.92
N GLN A 230 -4.97 18.41 4.51
CA GLN A 230 -5.96 19.46 4.27
C GLN A 230 -6.39 20.18 5.56
N LEU A 231 -6.57 19.45 6.67
CA LEU A 231 -6.85 20.04 7.98
C LEU A 231 -5.69 20.94 8.45
N ALA A 232 -4.45 20.47 8.31
CA ALA A 232 -3.26 21.22 8.67
C ALA A 232 -3.15 22.54 7.87
N LEU A 233 -3.36 22.48 6.55
CA LEU A 233 -3.37 23.65 5.68
C LEU A 233 -4.46 24.64 6.08
N ARG A 234 -5.68 24.15 6.35
CA ARG A 234 -6.80 25.00 6.74
C ARG A 234 -6.58 25.68 8.09
N ALA A 235 -5.99 24.97 9.05
CA ALA A 235 -5.71 25.49 10.39
C ALA A 235 -4.44 26.36 10.46
N GLY A 236 -3.64 26.44 9.38
CA GLY A 236 -2.34 27.12 9.41
C GLY A 236 -1.33 26.45 10.36
N ARG A 237 -1.44 25.12 10.53
CA ARG A 237 -0.58 24.31 11.39
C ARG A 237 0.20 23.29 10.57
N PHE A 238 1.21 22.68 11.17
CA PHE A 238 1.91 21.56 10.55
C PHE A 238 1.17 20.24 10.83
N TYR A 239 1.25 19.28 9.91
CA TYR A 239 0.50 18.03 9.99
C TYR A 239 0.86 17.15 11.21
N THR A 240 1.99 17.41 11.88
CA THR A 240 2.37 16.74 13.14
C THR A 240 1.53 17.17 14.34
N SER A 241 0.70 18.21 14.20
CA SER A 241 -0.24 18.65 15.24
C SER A 241 -1.59 17.92 15.16
N LEU A 242 -1.79 17.07 14.15
CA LEU A 242 -3.07 16.42 13.90
C LEU A 242 -3.09 15.04 14.56
N SER A 243 -4.19 14.72 15.23
CA SER A 243 -4.46 13.41 15.82
C SER A 243 -5.95 13.09 15.68
N ARG A 244 -6.30 11.81 15.87
CA ARG A 244 -7.67 11.31 15.88
C ARG A 244 -8.44 11.59 14.59
N VAL A 245 -7.72 11.63 13.47
CA VAL A 245 -8.32 11.76 12.13
C VAL A 245 -8.62 10.36 11.62
N ALA A 246 -9.88 10.12 11.25
CA ALA A 246 -10.34 8.85 10.69
C ALA A 246 -11.00 9.08 9.32
N VAL A 247 -10.97 8.06 8.48
CA VAL A 247 -11.76 7.98 7.25
C VAL A 247 -12.71 6.80 7.39
N TRP A 248 -14.01 7.04 7.19
CA TRP A 248 -15.03 6.01 7.22
C TRP A 248 -15.41 5.53 5.82
N GLY A 249 -15.89 4.29 5.73
CA GLY A 249 -16.57 3.78 4.53
C GLY A 249 -15.69 3.11 3.50
N ASN A 250 -16.14 3.23 2.25
CA ASN A 250 -15.48 2.70 1.07
C ASN A 250 -14.29 3.57 0.67
N HIS A 251 -13.28 2.98 0.03
CA HIS A 251 -12.26 3.74 -0.70
C HIS A 251 -12.83 4.19 -2.06
N SER A 252 -13.74 5.16 -1.99
CA SER A 252 -14.46 5.73 -3.13
C SER A 252 -14.79 7.20 -2.87
N THR A 253 -15.52 7.85 -3.77
CA THR A 253 -16.06 9.21 -3.54
C THR A 253 -17.10 9.29 -2.41
N THR A 254 -17.57 8.15 -1.88
CA THR A 254 -18.46 8.11 -0.70
C THR A 254 -17.70 8.06 0.63
N GLN A 255 -16.36 8.00 0.61
CA GLN A 255 -15.55 8.02 1.83
C GLN A 255 -15.88 9.24 2.70
N VAL A 256 -15.74 9.09 4.02
CA VAL A 256 -16.06 10.16 4.97
C VAL A 256 -14.83 10.51 5.81
N PRO A 257 -14.03 11.51 5.39
CA PRO A 257 -13.00 12.11 6.24
C PRO A 257 -13.66 12.79 7.43
N ASP A 258 -13.52 12.19 8.61
CA ASP A 258 -14.16 12.63 9.84
C ASP A 258 -13.43 13.82 10.45
N PHE A 259 -14.06 14.99 10.35
CA PHE A 259 -13.57 16.20 10.99
C PHE A 259 -14.14 16.42 12.40
N LEU A 260 -15.23 15.74 12.76
CA LEU A 260 -15.92 15.91 14.04
C LEU A 260 -15.06 15.40 15.19
N ASN A 261 -14.42 14.24 14.98
CA ASN A 261 -13.56 13.59 15.96
C ASN A 261 -12.08 13.99 15.83
N ALA A 262 -11.71 14.64 14.73
CA ALA A 262 -10.35 15.11 14.49
C ALA A 262 -9.90 16.14 15.54
N ARG A 263 -8.61 16.08 15.90
CA ARG A 263 -7.98 17.03 16.83
C ARG A 263 -6.80 17.74 16.21
N ILE A 264 -6.66 19.02 16.54
CA ILE A 264 -5.53 19.88 16.15
C ILE A 264 -4.90 20.42 17.43
N ALA A 265 -3.67 19.99 17.72
CA ALA A 265 -2.96 20.29 18.96
C ALA A 265 -3.76 19.94 20.24
N GLY A 266 -4.56 18.87 20.18
CA GLY A 266 -5.40 18.39 21.28
C GLY A 266 -6.83 18.96 21.31
N GLU A 267 -7.07 20.09 20.64
CA GLU A 267 -8.38 20.73 20.55
C GLU A 267 -9.22 20.15 19.39
N PRO A 268 -10.57 20.10 19.49
CA PRO A 268 -11.42 19.66 18.39
C PRO A 268 -11.17 20.50 17.12
N ALA A 269 -11.05 19.84 15.96
CA ALA A 269 -10.77 20.52 14.70
C ALA A 269 -11.85 21.55 14.33
N VAL A 270 -13.10 21.26 14.68
CA VAL A 270 -14.25 22.16 14.48
C VAL A 270 -14.09 23.49 15.22
N ASP A 271 -13.51 23.48 16.42
CA ASP A 271 -13.30 24.68 17.24
C ASP A 271 -12.11 25.50 16.72
N VAL A 272 -11.04 24.82 16.31
CA VAL A 272 -9.81 25.47 15.81
C VAL A 272 -10.04 26.14 14.45
N ILE A 273 -10.76 25.49 13.55
CA ILE A 273 -11.01 26.02 12.20
C ILE A 273 -12.22 26.97 12.18
N GLY A 274 -13.27 26.68 12.95
CA GLY A 274 -14.42 27.58 13.13
C GLY A 274 -15.24 27.88 11.87
N VAL A 275 -15.10 27.10 10.80
CA VAL A 275 -15.83 27.30 9.53
C VAL A 275 -16.58 26.02 9.14
N GLU A 276 -17.76 25.82 9.72
CA GLU A 276 -18.59 24.61 9.52
C GLU A 276 -18.88 24.31 8.05
N ARG A 277 -19.21 25.35 7.26
CA ARG A 277 -19.48 25.20 5.83
C ARG A 277 -18.32 24.54 5.07
N TRP A 278 -17.09 24.90 5.41
CA TRP A 278 -15.90 24.34 4.77
C TRP A 278 -15.80 22.83 5.01
N PHE A 279 -16.06 22.39 6.24
CA PHE A 279 -16.04 20.97 6.59
C PHE A 279 -17.09 20.17 5.81
N ARG A 280 -18.32 20.66 5.74
CA ARG A 280 -19.43 19.92 5.12
C ARG A 280 -19.44 19.97 3.58
N GLU A 281 -18.99 21.07 2.98
CA GLU A 281 -19.10 21.30 1.53
C GLU A 281 -17.77 21.18 0.78
N GLU A 282 -16.63 21.44 1.41
CA GLU A 282 -15.34 21.57 0.71
C GLU A 282 -14.31 20.52 1.12
N PHE A 283 -14.25 20.14 2.40
CA PHE A 283 -13.21 19.26 2.93
C PHE A 283 -13.22 17.87 2.30
N THR A 284 -14.34 17.16 2.38
CA THR A 284 -14.48 15.80 1.80
C THR A 284 -14.22 15.78 0.29
N PRO A 285 -14.84 16.67 -0.53
CA PRO A 285 -14.50 16.74 -1.95
C PRO A 285 -13.02 17.04 -2.22
N THR A 286 -12.37 17.87 -1.40
CA THR A 286 -10.95 18.18 -1.58
C THR A 286 -10.06 16.95 -1.33
N VAL A 287 -10.39 16.13 -0.33
CA VAL A 287 -9.67 14.88 -0.05
C VAL A 287 -9.88 13.88 -1.19
N ALA A 288 -11.14 13.65 -1.59
CA ALA A 288 -11.49 12.72 -2.65
C ALA A 288 -10.85 13.09 -4.00
N ASN A 289 -10.82 14.37 -4.36
CA ASN A 289 -10.25 14.84 -5.64
C ASN A 289 -8.72 15.03 -5.60
N ARG A 290 -8.05 14.73 -4.47
CA ARG A 290 -6.62 15.04 -4.31
C ARG A 290 -5.73 14.25 -5.28
N GLY A 291 -6.09 13.01 -5.60
CA GLY A 291 -5.36 12.20 -6.59
C GLY A 291 -5.37 12.84 -7.97
N GLY A 292 -6.55 13.25 -8.45
CA GLY A 292 -6.74 13.97 -9.71
C GLY A 292 -5.92 15.25 -9.79
N ALA A 293 -5.98 16.08 -8.74
CA ALA A 293 -5.20 17.33 -8.67
C ALA A 293 -3.67 17.12 -8.73
N ILE A 294 -3.17 15.96 -8.28
CA ILE A 294 -1.74 15.62 -8.38
C ILE A 294 -1.40 15.18 -9.80
N ILE A 295 -2.23 14.34 -10.43
CA ILE A 295 -2.00 13.87 -11.80
C ILE A 295 -2.01 15.04 -12.78
N GLU A 296 -2.94 15.98 -12.64
CA GLU A 296 -3.00 17.19 -13.47
C GLU A 296 -1.70 17.98 -13.45
N ARG A 297 -0.98 17.98 -12.32
CA ARG A 297 0.26 18.75 -12.13
C ARG A 297 1.53 17.98 -12.44
N CYS A 298 1.55 16.68 -12.15
CA CYS A 298 2.78 15.88 -12.23
C CYS A 298 2.82 14.94 -13.44
N SER A 299 1.69 14.78 -14.15
CA SER A 299 1.53 13.85 -15.29
C SER A 299 1.98 12.41 -14.99
N ARG A 300 1.95 12.01 -13.71
CA ARG A 300 2.32 10.68 -13.21
C ARG A 300 1.40 10.29 -12.05
N SER A 301 1.27 8.98 -11.83
CA SER A 301 0.52 8.41 -10.71
C SER A 301 1.03 8.90 -9.35
N THR A 302 0.19 8.78 -8.32
CA THR A 302 0.51 9.16 -6.93
C THR A 302 1.34 8.10 -6.18
N ALA A 303 2.04 7.24 -6.91
CA ALA A 303 2.69 6.02 -6.42
C ALA A 303 3.58 6.21 -5.18
N ALA A 304 4.39 7.28 -5.13
CA ALA A 304 5.26 7.55 -4.00
C ALA A 304 4.47 7.82 -2.70
N SER A 305 3.41 8.64 -2.76
CA SER A 305 2.56 8.89 -1.59
C SER A 305 1.76 7.66 -1.18
N THR A 306 1.35 6.83 -2.15
CA THR A 306 0.66 5.55 -1.87
C THR A 306 1.62 4.55 -1.20
N ALA A 307 2.88 4.47 -1.65
CA ALA A 307 3.88 3.62 -0.99
C ALA A 307 4.13 4.05 0.47
N VAL A 308 4.18 5.36 0.75
CA VAL A 308 4.26 5.89 2.12
C VAL A 308 3.03 5.52 2.93
N SER A 309 1.81 5.65 2.38
CA SER A 309 0.61 5.30 3.14
C SER A 309 0.50 3.79 3.43
N ILE A 310 0.99 2.94 2.53
CA ILE A 310 1.13 1.49 2.79
C ILE A 310 2.11 1.24 3.92
N ALA A 311 3.31 1.84 3.86
CA ALA A 311 4.31 1.74 4.92
C ALA A 311 3.76 2.22 6.28
N ASP A 312 3.00 3.32 6.29
CA ASP A 312 2.33 3.86 7.47
C ASP A 312 1.24 2.92 8.00
N ALA A 313 0.44 2.30 7.12
CA ALA A 313 -0.59 1.33 7.49
C ALA A 313 0.02 0.08 8.16
N LEU A 314 1.10 -0.45 7.59
CA LEU A 314 1.84 -1.58 8.17
C LEU A 314 2.46 -1.20 9.53
N LYS A 315 3.13 -0.03 9.61
CA LYS A 315 3.69 0.49 10.87
C LYS A 315 2.65 0.61 11.98
N SER A 316 1.44 1.07 11.65
CA SER A 316 0.35 1.19 12.61
C SER A 316 -0.11 -0.13 13.23
N LEU A 317 0.21 -1.27 12.64
CA LEU A 317 -0.08 -2.60 13.19
C LEU A 317 1.09 -3.18 14.00
N VAL A 318 2.32 -2.71 13.76
CA VAL A 318 3.56 -3.22 14.40
C VAL A 318 4.21 -2.20 15.34
N THR A 319 3.53 -1.08 15.60
CA THR A 319 3.93 -0.03 16.54
C THR A 319 2.73 0.31 17.41
N PRO A 320 2.90 0.49 18.74
CA PRO A 320 1.77 0.85 19.59
C PRO A 320 1.16 2.17 19.12
N THR A 321 -0.15 2.21 18.97
CA THR A 321 -0.86 3.45 18.62
C THR A 321 -0.69 4.45 19.76
N PRO A 322 -0.32 5.71 19.49
CA PRO A 322 -0.21 6.74 20.52
C PRO A 322 -1.50 6.88 21.33
N GLU A 323 -1.36 7.18 22.63
CA GLU A 323 -2.51 7.33 23.52
C GLU A 323 -3.50 8.39 23.00
N GLY A 324 -4.77 8.01 22.91
CA GLY A 324 -5.85 8.89 22.43
C GLY A 324 -5.92 9.09 20.90
N ASP A 325 -4.99 8.50 20.14
CA ASP A 325 -4.94 8.57 18.68
C ASP A 325 -5.47 7.27 18.02
N CYS A 326 -5.61 7.31 16.70
CA CYS A 326 -6.08 6.19 15.89
C CYS A 326 -5.43 6.18 14.49
N PHE A 327 -5.68 5.12 13.75
CA PHE A 327 -5.46 5.05 12.31
C PHE A 327 -6.68 4.49 11.60
N SER A 328 -6.87 4.87 10.35
CA SER A 328 -7.95 4.39 9.49
C SER A 328 -7.52 3.09 8.83
N SER A 329 -8.39 2.09 8.89
CA SER A 329 -8.24 0.86 8.13
C SER A 329 -9.61 0.32 7.78
N ALA A 330 -9.79 -0.09 6.52
CA ALA A 330 -10.97 -0.80 6.10
C ALA A 330 -10.86 -2.27 6.47
N VAL A 331 -11.73 -2.72 7.36
CA VAL A 331 -11.63 -4.04 8.02
C VAL A 331 -13.01 -4.67 8.12
N CYS A 332 -13.05 -5.94 8.51
CA CYS A 332 -14.28 -6.69 8.69
C CYS A 332 -15.21 -5.98 9.71
N THR A 333 -16.47 -5.80 9.32
CA THR A 333 -17.49 -5.12 10.14
C THR A 333 -18.16 -6.01 11.18
N ASP A 334 -17.88 -7.31 11.19
CA ASP A 334 -18.51 -8.25 12.13
C ASP A 334 -18.24 -7.81 13.58
N GLY A 335 -19.30 -7.60 14.37
CA GLY A 335 -19.19 -7.15 15.76
C GLY A 335 -18.74 -5.69 15.98
N ASN A 336 -18.77 -4.83 14.96
CA ASN A 336 -18.44 -3.41 15.13
C ASN A 336 -19.41 -2.70 16.11
N PRO A 337 -18.92 -1.71 16.91
CA PRO A 337 -19.73 -1.03 17.92
C PRO A 337 -20.62 0.09 17.35
N TYR A 338 -20.51 0.41 16.06
CA TYR A 338 -21.15 1.56 15.42
C TYR A 338 -22.46 1.21 14.71
N GLY A 339 -22.87 -0.07 14.71
CA GLY A 339 -24.11 -0.51 14.07
C GLY A 339 -24.04 -0.63 12.55
N ILE A 340 -22.85 -0.55 11.96
CA ILE A 340 -22.63 -0.78 10.52
C ILE A 340 -22.96 -2.25 10.19
N ALA A 341 -23.52 -2.52 9.02
CA ALA A 341 -23.89 -3.86 8.58
C ALA A 341 -22.69 -4.81 8.57
N GLU A 342 -22.92 -6.02 9.07
CA GLU A 342 -21.94 -7.10 9.11
C GLU A 342 -21.65 -7.70 7.71
N GLY A 343 -20.52 -8.38 7.61
CA GLY A 343 -20.07 -9.02 6.38
C GLY A 343 -19.63 -8.03 5.30
N LEU A 344 -19.06 -6.90 5.71
CA LEU A 344 -18.44 -5.91 4.83
C LEU A 344 -16.97 -5.71 5.22
N ILE A 345 -16.23 -5.07 4.32
CA ILE A 345 -14.95 -4.44 4.63
C ILE A 345 -15.19 -2.92 4.60
N PHE A 346 -15.12 -2.27 5.76
CA PHE A 346 -15.50 -0.86 5.94
C PHE A 346 -14.43 -0.12 6.72
N SER A 347 -14.04 1.07 6.27
CA SER A 347 -13.03 1.90 6.95
C SER A 347 -13.56 2.41 8.28
N MET A 348 -12.80 2.16 9.34
CA MET A 348 -13.15 2.54 10.71
C MET A 348 -11.89 3.00 11.47
N PRO A 349 -12.04 3.84 12.51
CA PRO A 349 -10.93 4.18 13.40
C PRO A 349 -10.49 2.94 14.19
N CYS A 350 -9.22 2.59 14.05
CA CYS A 350 -8.59 1.45 14.71
C CYS A 350 -7.41 1.91 15.57
N ARG A 351 -7.06 1.09 16.56
CA ARG A 351 -5.82 1.21 17.33
C ARG A 351 -5.17 -0.16 17.52
N SER A 352 -3.86 -0.20 17.67
CA SER A 352 -3.05 -1.42 17.80
C SER A 352 -2.10 -1.31 18.99
N LYS A 353 -1.75 -2.46 19.56
CA LYS A 353 -0.77 -2.55 20.65
C LYS A 353 0.65 -2.82 20.17
N ASP A 354 0.87 -3.15 18.89
CA ASP A 354 2.12 -3.63 18.24
C ASP A 354 2.20 -5.13 17.89
N ASP A 355 1.13 -5.89 18.16
CA ASP A 355 1.09 -7.34 17.97
C ASP A 355 0.55 -7.78 16.59
N GLY A 356 0.46 -6.84 15.66
CA GLY A 356 -0.16 -7.04 14.35
C GLY A 356 -1.70 -7.11 14.39
N ARG A 357 -2.32 -6.94 15.56
CA ARG A 357 -3.79 -6.91 15.70
C ARG A 357 -4.27 -5.47 15.87
N TYR A 358 -5.57 -5.28 15.75
CA TYR A 358 -6.21 -4.01 16.04
C TYR A 358 -7.48 -4.24 16.86
N GLU A 359 -7.95 -3.16 17.46
CA GLU A 359 -9.33 -3.03 17.95
C GLU A 359 -9.94 -1.79 17.33
N ILE A 360 -11.25 -1.86 17.03
CA ILE A 360 -12.03 -0.71 16.59
C ILE A 360 -12.16 0.22 17.80
N VAL A 361 -11.77 1.48 17.62
CA VAL A 361 -11.98 2.52 18.63
C VAL A 361 -13.48 2.70 18.78
N ASP A 362 -14.01 2.81 20.00
CA ASP A 362 -15.45 2.77 20.33
C ASP A 362 -15.98 4.08 20.94
N ASP A 363 -15.14 5.11 21.03
CA ASP A 363 -15.46 6.41 21.65
C ASP A 363 -15.49 7.56 20.63
N PHE A 364 -15.74 7.28 19.34
CA PHE A 364 -16.03 8.31 18.34
C PHE A 364 -17.47 8.79 18.49
N VAL A 365 -17.66 10.11 18.43
CA VAL A 365 -18.97 10.76 18.44
C VAL A 365 -19.54 10.70 17.03
N ILE A 366 -20.79 10.25 16.90
CA ILE A 366 -21.55 10.22 15.65
C ILE A 366 -22.68 11.24 15.76
N ASP A 367 -22.64 12.31 14.97
CA ASP A 367 -23.74 13.26 14.80
C ASP A 367 -24.61 12.87 13.58
N GLU A 368 -25.73 13.58 13.39
CA GLU A 368 -26.68 13.30 12.29
C GLU A 368 -26.01 13.35 10.90
N TRP A 369 -25.07 14.27 10.69
CA TRP A 369 -24.38 14.36 9.42
C TRP A 369 -23.41 13.22 9.19
N LEU A 370 -22.62 12.86 10.21
CA LEU A 370 -21.66 11.76 10.10
C LEU A 370 -22.40 10.44 9.88
N ASP A 371 -23.51 10.23 10.59
CA ASP A 371 -24.40 9.08 10.42
C ASP A 371 -24.95 8.98 8.98
N GLU A 372 -25.47 10.08 8.43
CA GLU A 372 -25.98 10.14 7.05
C GLU A 372 -24.88 9.77 6.04
N LYS A 373 -23.66 10.28 6.23
CA LYS A 373 -22.54 10.01 5.31
C LYS A 373 -21.98 8.59 5.45
N ILE A 374 -21.88 8.06 6.67
CA ILE A 374 -21.50 6.68 6.92
C ILE A 374 -22.51 5.73 6.25
N THR A 375 -23.81 6.00 6.44
CA THR A 375 -24.90 5.21 5.84
C THR A 375 -24.82 5.24 4.31
N ALA A 376 -24.56 6.39 3.70
CA ALA A 376 -24.41 6.48 2.24
C ALA A 376 -23.24 5.63 1.69
N SER A 377 -22.12 5.58 2.42
CA SER A 377 -20.98 4.74 2.03
C SER A 377 -21.23 3.25 2.30
N GLU A 378 -21.96 2.93 3.36
CA GLU A 378 -22.40 1.58 3.67
C GLU A 378 -23.34 1.04 2.58
N GLU A 379 -24.33 1.83 2.15
CA GLU A 379 -25.23 1.47 1.06
C GLU A 379 -24.50 1.18 -0.25
N GLU A 380 -23.43 1.93 -0.54
CA GLU A 380 -22.57 1.64 -1.68
C GLU A 380 -21.90 0.26 -1.54
N LEU A 381 -21.28 -0.02 -0.39
CA LEU A 381 -20.60 -1.29 -0.14
C LEU A 381 -21.56 -2.49 -0.16
N LEU A 382 -22.79 -2.32 0.32
CA LEU A 382 -23.84 -3.33 0.22
C LEU A 382 -24.21 -3.62 -1.24
N LYS A 383 -24.30 -2.59 -2.09
CA LYS A 383 -24.55 -2.75 -3.54
C LYS A 383 -23.35 -3.41 -4.23
N GLU A 384 -22.12 -3.05 -3.87
CA GLU A 384 -20.92 -3.72 -4.37
C GLU A 384 -20.89 -5.20 -4.00
N ARG A 385 -21.12 -5.53 -2.72
CA ARG A 385 -21.22 -6.92 -2.24
C ARG A 385 -22.30 -7.71 -2.99
N ALA A 386 -23.48 -7.13 -3.21
CA ALA A 386 -24.54 -7.77 -3.97
C ALA A 386 -24.13 -8.05 -5.42
N CYS A 387 -23.43 -7.09 -6.05
CA CYS A 387 -22.92 -7.18 -7.42
C CYS A 387 -21.86 -8.30 -7.59
N VAL A 388 -21.05 -8.58 -6.56
CA VAL A 388 -19.97 -9.59 -6.60
C VAL A 388 -20.31 -10.90 -5.90
N SER A 389 -21.56 -11.11 -5.49
CA SER A 389 -21.94 -12.27 -4.67
C SER A 389 -21.66 -13.63 -5.35
N HIS A 390 -21.60 -13.71 -6.68
CA HIS A 390 -21.15 -14.92 -7.39
C HIS A 390 -19.68 -15.29 -7.16
N LEU A 391 -18.87 -14.38 -6.58
CA LEU A 391 -17.48 -14.59 -6.22
C LEU A 391 -17.29 -14.95 -4.73
N ILE A 392 -18.36 -14.84 -3.93
CA ILE A 392 -18.38 -15.13 -2.49
C ILE A 392 -19.00 -16.52 -2.28
N PRO A 393 -18.30 -17.46 -1.60
CA PRO A 393 -18.86 -18.78 -1.33
C PRO A 393 -20.20 -18.71 -0.56
N ASN A 394 -21.18 -19.51 -0.99
CA ASN A 394 -22.51 -19.63 -0.38
C ASN A 394 -23.35 -18.34 -0.34
N ALA A 395 -22.97 -17.30 -1.08
CA ALA A 395 -23.77 -16.09 -1.22
C ALA A 395 -24.94 -16.30 -2.21
N PRO A 396 -26.01 -15.48 -2.12
CA PRO A 396 -27.11 -15.50 -3.10
C PRO A 396 -26.61 -15.12 -4.51
N PRO A 397 -27.42 -15.34 -5.56
CA PRO A 397 -27.08 -14.91 -6.92
C PRO A 397 -26.78 -13.41 -7.01
N ALA A 398 -25.84 -13.05 -7.89
CA ALA A 398 -25.45 -11.67 -8.16
C ALA A 398 -26.63 -10.79 -8.57
N ALA A 399 -26.75 -9.65 -7.90
CA ALA A 399 -27.71 -8.60 -8.18
C ALA A 399 -26.94 -7.27 -8.18
N CYS A 400 -26.58 -6.80 -9.38
CA CYS A 400 -25.79 -5.57 -9.53
C CYS A 400 -26.70 -4.38 -9.84
N GLU A 401 -26.88 -3.50 -8.86
CA GLU A 401 -27.69 -2.26 -8.97
C GLU A 401 -26.81 -0.99 -8.95
N ILE A 402 -25.55 -1.12 -9.34
CA ILE A 402 -24.59 0.00 -9.35
C ILE A 402 -24.77 0.80 -10.63
N THR A 403 -25.26 2.03 -10.49
CA THR A 403 -25.53 2.93 -11.61
C THR A 403 -24.57 4.12 -11.68
N LEU A 404 -23.89 4.43 -10.58
CA LEU A 404 -22.98 5.56 -10.47
C LEU A 404 -21.53 5.10 -10.39
N ASP A 405 -20.66 5.92 -10.96
CA ASP A 405 -19.23 5.73 -10.89
C ASP A 405 -18.65 6.56 -9.75
N THR A 406 -18.03 5.87 -8.80
CA THR A 406 -17.55 6.41 -7.52
C THR A 406 -16.04 6.23 -7.36
N MET A 407 -15.32 5.85 -8.43
CA MET A 407 -13.87 5.71 -8.36
C MET A 407 -13.21 7.07 -8.06
N LEU A 408 -12.26 7.06 -7.13
CA LEU A 408 -11.52 8.27 -6.76
C LEU A 408 -10.68 8.78 -7.95
N PRO A 409 -10.72 10.09 -8.25
CA PRO A 409 -9.88 10.66 -9.28
C PRO A 409 -8.40 10.42 -9.03
N GLY A 410 -7.73 9.91 -10.07
CA GLY A 410 -6.29 9.68 -10.09
C GLY A 410 -5.80 8.38 -9.45
N GLU A 411 -6.71 7.48 -9.12
CA GLU A 411 -6.41 6.06 -8.95
C GLU A 411 -6.38 5.37 -10.33
N ILE A 412 -5.56 4.32 -10.47
CA ILE A 412 -5.38 3.57 -11.72
C ILE A 412 -5.81 2.12 -11.51
#